data_AF-A0A1V5DBR4-F1
#
_entry.id   AF-A0A1V5DBR4-F1
#
_cell.length_a   1.000
_cell.length_b   1.000
_cell.length_c   1.000
_cell.angle_alpha   90.00
_cell.angle_beta   90.00
_cell.angle_gamma   90.00
#
_symmetry.space_group_name_H-M   'P 1'
#
loop_
_entity.id
_entity.type
_entity.pdbx_description
1 polymer ?
#
loop_
_entity_poly.entity_id
_entity_poly.type
_entity_poly.pdbx_seq_one_letter_code
_entity_poly.pdbx_strand_id
1 'polypeptide(L)'
;MRNDYPIETTRVQSGQDHNGIHTFIFYRGGEEIAREFCDGSDGTTRVVGAIPDGPVMEYSQTGDLKAVVCYVSNTPEGKAKSFYPDGRVYEEKSFKNGWLVGAYRTYYRDGTLWNECFYVDGVLDGTCMTYYENQAVDTVSHYRLGGLEGDYKAFYLAGGLREAGGFKNGKREGTWTKFYDTGEPESIEEYTNGEIVRRRTYDSEGNLLSDRVAPIPEIEAEKKRIAMEYFDEGIEYTRSGCYERATEAFRNVIAVLPGYRDAYHKLAGTLKRRGMYLHGIEVLMELLKLDPHNGEVHFNIGLAHIVTGNRAAAVDRHEILRDIDPRLARELQTLLSRQTL
;
A
#
# COMPACT_ATOMS: atom_id res chain seq x y z
N MET A 1 36.57 -38.11 -44.91
CA MET A 1 36.65 -37.17 -43.78
C MET A 1 35.24 -37.02 -43.24
N ARG A 2 34.90 -37.72 -42.14
CA ARG A 2 33.70 -37.40 -41.38
C ARG A 2 34.05 -36.11 -40.65
N ASN A 3 33.28 -35.05 -40.84
CA ASN A 3 33.36 -33.92 -39.93
C ASN A 3 32.94 -34.47 -38.57
N ASP A 4 33.90 -34.61 -37.66
CA ASP A 4 33.67 -34.88 -36.24
C ASP A 4 32.99 -33.63 -35.66
N TYR A 5 31.69 -33.50 -35.92
CA TYR A 5 30.88 -32.57 -35.16
C TYR A 5 30.92 -33.06 -33.70
N PRO A 6 31.28 -32.19 -32.73
CA PRO A 6 31.23 -32.57 -31.34
C PRO A 6 29.82 -33.07 -31.01
N ILE A 7 29.73 -34.25 -30.40
CA ILE A 7 28.46 -34.81 -29.97
C ILE A 7 27.88 -33.85 -28.92
N GLU A 8 26.82 -33.14 -29.32
CA GLU A 8 26.13 -32.17 -28.49
C GLU A 8 25.52 -32.84 -27.26
N THR A 9 25.52 -32.11 -26.15
CA THR A 9 24.81 -32.53 -24.93
C THR A 9 23.47 -31.82 -24.91
N THR A 10 22.39 -32.56 -24.70
CA THR A 10 21.03 -32.01 -24.70
C THR A 10 20.36 -32.19 -23.35
N ARG A 11 19.49 -31.27 -22.97
CA ARG A 11 18.64 -31.31 -21.76
C ARG A 11 17.18 -31.25 -22.18
N VAL A 12 16.35 -32.16 -21.69
CA VAL A 12 14.92 -32.20 -22.03
C VAL A 12 14.09 -32.38 -20.77
N GLN A 13 12.98 -31.63 -20.66
CA GLN A 13 12.03 -31.81 -19.56
C GLN A 13 11.23 -33.11 -19.75
N SER A 14 11.39 -34.05 -18.81
CA SER A 14 10.74 -35.36 -18.85
C SER A 14 9.38 -35.41 -18.16
N GLY A 15 9.10 -34.51 -17.21
CA GLY A 15 7.82 -34.49 -16.49
C GLY A 15 7.86 -33.69 -15.19
N GLN A 16 6.71 -33.67 -14.52
CA GLN A 16 6.51 -33.11 -13.18
C GLN A 16 5.73 -34.12 -12.34
N ASP A 17 6.17 -34.37 -11.11
CA ASP A 17 5.46 -35.27 -10.19
C ASP A 17 4.36 -34.54 -9.39
N HIS A 18 3.60 -35.29 -8.58
CA HIS A 18 2.52 -34.73 -7.76
C HIS A 18 3.01 -33.79 -6.64
N ASN A 19 4.31 -33.79 -6.33
CA ASN A 19 4.92 -32.90 -5.35
C ASN A 19 5.44 -31.62 -6.01
N GLY A 20 5.30 -31.48 -7.34
CA GLY A 20 5.81 -30.33 -8.08
C GLY A 20 7.27 -30.43 -8.46
N ILE A 21 7.91 -31.61 -8.33
CA ILE A 21 9.31 -31.81 -8.71
C ILE A 21 9.37 -31.98 -10.23
N HIS A 22 10.09 -31.07 -10.89
CA HIS A 22 10.37 -31.14 -12.31
C HIS A 22 11.61 -32.01 -12.55
N THR A 23 11.49 -32.98 -13.45
CA THR A 23 12.61 -33.85 -13.85
C THR A 23 13.12 -33.46 -15.24
N PHE A 24 14.42 -33.27 -15.34
CA PHE A 24 15.14 -33.00 -16.59
C PHE A 24 16.17 -34.09 -16.84
N ILE A 25 16.26 -34.56 -18.08
CA ILE A 25 17.18 -35.63 -18.48
C ILE A 25 18.21 -35.05 -19.43
N PHE A 26 19.47 -35.41 -19.18
CA PHE A 26 20.61 -35.03 -20.02
C PHE A 26 21.00 -36.20 -20.91
N TYR A 27 21.18 -35.93 -22.20
CA TYR A 27 21.61 -36.91 -23.18
C TYR A 27 22.90 -36.46 -23.86
N ARG A 28 23.73 -37.43 -24.26
CA ARG A 28 24.85 -37.22 -25.17
C ARG A 28 25.02 -38.43 -26.07
N GLY A 29 25.00 -38.21 -27.38
CA GLY A 29 25.08 -39.30 -28.35
C GLY A 29 23.87 -40.25 -28.33
N GLY A 30 22.73 -39.80 -27.81
CA GLY A 30 21.51 -40.60 -27.66
C GLY A 30 21.41 -41.40 -26.36
N GLU A 31 22.46 -41.39 -25.52
CA GLU A 31 22.46 -42.06 -24.23
C GLU A 31 22.13 -41.08 -23.09
N GLU A 32 21.36 -41.54 -22.11
CA GLU A 32 21.10 -40.80 -20.87
C GLU A 32 22.37 -40.78 -20.01
N ILE A 33 22.83 -39.59 -19.63
CA ILE A 33 24.07 -39.41 -18.85
C ILE A 33 23.85 -38.80 -17.46
N ALA A 34 22.75 -38.06 -17.27
CA ALA A 34 22.39 -37.46 -15.99
C ALA A 34 20.89 -37.13 -15.91
N ARG A 35 20.41 -36.96 -14.68
CA ARG A 35 19.08 -36.41 -14.36
C ARG A 35 19.21 -35.28 -13.36
N GLU A 36 18.44 -34.24 -13.56
CA GLU A 36 18.27 -33.13 -12.62
C GLU A 36 16.82 -33.11 -12.12
N PHE A 37 16.68 -32.95 -10.81
CA PHE A 37 15.40 -32.85 -10.11
C PHE A 37 15.34 -31.45 -9.50
N CYS A 38 14.37 -30.64 -9.95
CA CYS A 38 14.13 -29.30 -9.44
C CYS A 38 12.84 -29.28 -8.63
N ASP A 39 12.92 -29.00 -7.35
CA ASP A 39 11.73 -28.80 -6.51
C ASP A 39 11.18 -27.38 -6.73
N GLY A 40 9.96 -27.28 -7.26
CA GLY A 40 9.33 -25.99 -7.53
C GLY A 40 8.88 -25.23 -6.27
N SER A 41 8.85 -25.86 -5.11
CA SER A 41 8.39 -25.27 -3.85
C SER A 41 9.48 -24.51 -3.09
N ASP A 42 10.72 -25.00 -3.12
CA ASP A 42 11.86 -24.41 -2.41
C ASP A 42 13.07 -24.10 -3.31
N GLY A 43 13.00 -24.46 -4.61
CA GLY A 43 14.03 -24.20 -5.60
C GLY A 43 15.25 -25.12 -5.50
N THR A 44 15.23 -26.13 -4.62
CA THR A 44 16.35 -27.05 -4.47
C THR A 44 16.55 -27.90 -5.73
N THR A 45 17.83 -28.11 -6.08
CA THR A 45 18.23 -28.88 -7.26
C THR A 45 19.11 -30.04 -6.86
N ARG A 46 18.81 -31.24 -7.39
CA ARG A 46 19.63 -32.44 -7.21
C ARG A 46 19.99 -33.02 -8.57
N VAL A 47 21.27 -33.26 -8.79
CA VAL A 47 21.77 -33.92 -10.01
C VAL A 47 22.24 -35.34 -9.68
N VAL A 48 21.83 -36.30 -10.51
CA VAL A 48 22.30 -37.69 -10.49
C VAL A 48 22.98 -37.97 -11.82
N GLY A 49 24.27 -38.30 -11.80
CA GLY A 49 25.09 -38.49 -13.01
C GLY A 49 26.09 -37.36 -13.24
N ALA A 50 26.68 -37.32 -14.44
CA ALA A 50 27.69 -36.34 -14.82
C ALA A 50 27.26 -35.55 -16.06
N ILE A 51 27.09 -34.24 -15.88
CA ILE A 51 26.86 -33.27 -16.94
C ILE A 51 28.24 -32.86 -17.48
N PRO A 52 28.52 -33.06 -18.77
CA PRO A 52 29.79 -32.67 -19.38
C PRO A 52 30.04 -31.17 -19.29
N ASP A 53 31.31 -30.81 -19.11
CA ASP A 53 31.72 -29.41 -19.19
C ASP A 53 31.50 -28.86 -20.61
N GLY A 54 30.98 -27.63 -20.68
CA GLY A 54 30.67 -26.94 -21.93
C GLY A 54 29.17 -26.68 -22.14
N PRO A 55 28.78 -26.34 -23.37
CA PRO A 55 27.41 -25.95 -23.69
C PRO A 55 26.46 -27.15 -23.67
N VAL A 56 25.33 -26.98 -23.01
CA VAL A 56 24.19 -27.91 -23.00
C VAL A 56 23.00 -27.23 -23.68
N MET A 57 22.43 -27.92 -24.66
CA MET A 57 21.30 -27.46 -25.47
C MET A 57 19.99 -27.94 -24.85
N GLU A 58 19.18 -27.04 -24.32
CA GLU A 58 17.88 -27.38 -23.76
C GLU A 58 16.79 -27.32 -24.82
N TYR A 59 16.02 -28.38 -24.96
CA TYR A 59 14.90 -28.46 -25.91
C TYR A 59 13.55 -28.59 -25.20
N SER A 60 12.52 -28.04 -25.82
CA SER A 60 11.13 -28.30 -25.45
C SER A 60 10.76 -29.76 -25.74
N GLN A 61 9.62 -30.20 -25.19
CA GLN A 61 9.04 -31.50 -25.55
C GLN A 61 8.65 -31.60 -27.03
N THR A 62 8.45 -30.48 -27.71
CA THR A 62 8.17 -30.39 -29.15
C THR A 62 9.42 -30.36 -30.02
N GLY A 63 10.62 -30.30 -29.41
CA GLY A 63 11.91 -30.29 -30.10
C GLY A 63 12.46 -28.91 -30.44
N ASP A 64 11.82 -27.83 -29.97
CA ASP A 64 12.29 -26.45 -30.18
C ASP A 64 13.42 -26.12 -29.20
N LEU A 65 14.49 -25.48 -29.68
CA LEU A 65 15.59 -25.04 -28.82
C LEU A 65 15.10 -23.95 -27.85
N LYS A 66 15.15 -24.24 -26.55
CA LYS A 66 14.73 -23.35 -25.47
C LYS A 66 15.88 -22.52 -24.91
N ALA A 67 17.02 -23.15 -24.67
CA ALA A 67 18.16 -22.48 -24.06
C ALA A 67 19.49 -23.14 -24.40
N VAL A 68 20.58 -22.39 -24.23
CA VAL A 68 21.94 -22.90 -24.16
C VAL A 68 22.55 -22.45 -22.84
N VAL A 69 23.01 -23.40 -22.04
CA VAL A 69 23.62 -23.16 -20.73
C VAL A 69 24.97 -23.84 -20.68
N CYS A 70 26.01 -23.13 -20.27
CA CYS A 70 27.32 -23.72 -20.05
C CYS A 70 27.42 -24.30 -18.64
N TYR A 71 28.00 -25.51 -18.54
CA TYR A 71 28.24 -26.19 -17.27
C TYR A 71 29.74 -26.40 -17.05
N VAL A 72 30.15 -26.38 -15.79
CA VAL A 72 31.46 -26.84 -15.30
C VAL A 72 31.20 -27.65 -14.03
N SER A 73 31.66 -28.91 -14.00
CA SER A 73 31.50 -29.80 -12.84
C SER A 73 30.05 -29.86 -12.33
N ASN A 74 29.11 -30.22 -13.21
CA ASN A 74 27.66 -30.28 -12.95
C ASN A 74 26.99 -28.95 -12.56
N THR A 75 27.71 -27.83 -12.60
CA THR A 75 27.22 -26.53 -12.12
C THR A 75 27.16 -25.53 -13.27
N PRO A 76 26.08 -24.73 -13.42
CA PRO A 76 26.04 -23.66 -14.41
C PRO A 76 27.18 -22.65 -14.22
N GLU A 77 27.89 -22.33 -15.30
CA GLU A 77 29.07 -21.46 -15.28
C GLU A 77 29.20 -20.69 -16.60
N GLY A 78 29.37 -19.37 -16.52
CA GLY A 78 29.50 -18.50 -17.70
C GLY A 78 28.16 -18.09 -18.31
N LYS A 79 28.16 -17.77 -19.60
CA LYS A 79 27.00 -17.20 -20.30
C LYS A 79 25.94 -18.27 -20.59
N ALA A 80 24.68 -17.88 -20.46
CA ALA A 80 23.52 -18.65 -20.89
C ALA A 80 22.57 -17.77 -21.72
N LYS A 81 21.85 -18.41 -22.64
CA LYS A 81 20.83 -17.74 -23.48
C LYS A 81 19.57 -18.57 -23.54
N SER A 82 18.42 -17.91 -23.58
CA SER A 82 17.13 -18.52 -23.86
C SER A 82 16.55 -17.93 -25.14
N PHE A 83 15.72 -18.69 -25.86
CA PHE A 83 15.22 -18.33 -27.18
C PHE A 83 13.70 -18.31 -27.25
N TYR A 84 13.18 -17.43 -28.10
CA TYR A 84 11.82 -17.48 -28.60
C TYR A 84 11.62 -18.71 -29.50
N PRO A 85 10.36 -19.14 -29.75
CA PRO A 85 10.07 -20.26 -30.66
C PRO A 85 10.58 -20.07 -32.10
N ASP A 86 10.82 -18.82 -32.53
CA ASP A 86 11.40 -18.51 -33.85
C ASP A 86 12.94 -18.50 -33.86
N GLY A 87 13.57 -18.89 -32.75
CA GLY A 87 15.03 -18.96 -32.58
C GLY A 87 15.71 -17.64 -32.24
N ARG A 88 14.97 -16.52 -32.13
CA ARG A 88 15.54 -15.24 -31.68
C ARG A 88 15.85 -15.28 -30.19
N VAL A 89 16.86 -14.52 -29.76
CA VAL A 89 17.24 -14.44 -28.33
C VAL A 89 16.12 -13.76 -27.56
N TYR A 90 15.67 -14.41 -26.48
CA TYR A 90 14.70 -13.87 -25.52
C TYR A 90 15.40 -13.31 -24.28
N GLU A 91 16.46 -13.99 -23.82
CA GLU A 91 17.10 -13.72 -22.54
C GLU A 91 18.60 -14.04 -22.64
N GLU A 92 19.43 -13.25 -21.97
CA GLU A 92 20.85 -13.52 -21.73
C GLU A 92 21.19 -13.28 -20.27
N LYS A 93 21.94 -14.21 -19.68
CA LYS A 93 22.39 -14.15 -18.29
C LYS A 93 23.75 -14.80 -18.13
N SER A 94 24.38 -14.61 -16.97
CA SER A 94 25.64 -15.26 -16.64
C SER A 94 25.58 -15.90 -15.26
N PHE A 95 26.29 -17.02 -15.12
CA PHE A 95 26.41 -17.77 -13.89
C PHE A 95 27.86 -17.80 -13.41
N LYS A 96 28.03 -17.83 -12.09
CA LYS A 96 29.30 -18.15 -11.43
C LYS A 96 29.00 -19.04 -10.24
N ASN A 97 29.58 -20.25 -10.22
CA ASN A 97 29.29 -21.27 -9.21
C ASN A 97 27.77 -21.57 -9.08
N GLY A 98 27.04 -21.55 -10.20
CA GLY A 98 25.59 -21.79 -10.24
C GLY A 98 24.72 -20.58 -9.88
N TRP A 99 25.30 -19.48 -9.40
CA TRP A 99 24.56 -18.27 -9.03
C TRP A 99 24.55 -17.25 -10.17
N LEU A 100 23.43 -16.55 -10.36
CA LEU A 100 23.35 -15.44 -11.32
C LEU A 100 24.31 -14.32 -10.92
N VAL A 101 25.06 -13.82 -11.90
CA VAL A 101 25.99 -12.72 -11.70
C VAL A 101 26.00 -11.76 -12.89
N GLY A 102 26.17 -10.48 -12.60
CA GLY A 102 26.27 -9.43 -13.61
C GLY A 102 24.94 -9.12 -14.28
N ALA A 103 25.02 -8.67 -15.53
CA ALA A 103 23.85 -8.23 -16.27
C ALA A 103 22.97 -9.42 -16.72
N TYR A 104 21.70 -9.32 -16.37
CA TYR A 104 20.60 -10.13 -16.86
C TYR A 104 19.82 -9.28 -17.85
N ARG A 105 19.67 -9.74 -19.09
CA ARG A 105 19.02 -8.99 -20.17
C ARG A 105 17.87 -9.78 -20.76
N THR A 106 16.77 -9.12 -21.05
CA THR A 106 15.69 -9.66 -21.88
C THR A 106 15.44 -8.77 -23.08
N TYR A 107 14.94 -9.39 -24.14
CA TYR A 107 14.79 -8.75 -25.44
C TYR A 107 13.34 -8.90 -25.91
N TYR A 108 12.84 -7.92 -26.65
CA TYR A 108 11.62 -8.02 -27.43
C TYR A 108 11.80 -9.01 -28.58
N ARG A 109 10.68 -9.43 -29.21
CA ARG A 109 10.70 -10.38 -30.32
C ARG A 109 11.43 -9.84 -31.56
N ASP A 110 11.54 -8.52 -31.71
CA ASP A 110 12.33 -7.91 -32.79
C ASP A 110 13.85 -7.89 -32.50
N GLY A 111 14.27 -8.29 -31.29
CA GLY A 111 15.66 -8.34 -30.83
C GLY A 111 16.12 -7.09 -30.10
N THR A 112 15.27 -6.07 -29.93
CA THR A 112 15.61 -4.87 -29.15
C THR A 112 15.59 -5.17 -27.64
N LEU A 113 16.43 -4.48 -26.87
CA LEU A 113 16.55 -4.69 -25.42
C LEU A 113 15.26 -4.20 -24.73
N TRP A 114 14.67 -5.05 -23.89
CA TRP A 114 13.48 -4.72 -23.11
C TRP A 114 13.82 -4.38 -21.66
N ASN A 115 14.68 -5.18 -21.03
CA ASN A 115 15.07 -5.00 -19.63
C ASN A 115 16.53 -5.40 -19.42
N GLU A 116 17.23 -4.64 -18.59
CA GLU A 116 18.55 -5.01 -18.05
C GLU A 116 18.57 -4.79 -16.54
N CYS A 117 18.82 -5.86 -15.78
CA CYS A 117 19.00 -5.83 -14.33
C CYS A 117 20.39 -6.40 -13.95
N PHE A 118 20.92 -6.03 -12.77
CA PHE A 118 22.21 -6.54 -12.29
C PHE A 118 22.06 -7.46 -11.07
N TYR A 119 22.74 -8.61 -11.12
CA TYR A 119 22.72 -9.62 -10.06
C TYR A 119 24.09 -9.79 -9.42
N VAL A 120 24.10 -10.00 -8.11
CA VAL A 120 25.29 -10.37 -7.31
C VAL A 120 24.93 -11.61 -6.50
N ASP A 121 25.68 -12.70 -6.70
CA ASP A 121 25.50 -13.98 -6.01
C ASP A 121 24.04 -14.48 -5.99
N GLY A 122 23.36 -14.38 -7.14
CA GLY A 122 21.98 -14.83 -7.32
C GLY A 122 20.90 -13.82 -6.89
N VAL A 123 21.29 -12.70 -6.28
CA VAL A 123 20.37 -11.68 -5.75
C VAL A 123 20.40 -10.43 -6.63
N LEU A 124 19.23 -9.88 -6.93
CA LEU A 124 19.10 -8.60 -7.63
C LEU A 124 19.68 -7.48 -6.75
N ASP A 125 20.83 -6.94 -7.15
CA ASP A 125 21.56 -5.91 -6.39
C ASP A 125 22.27 -4.98 -7.38
N GLY A 126 21.78 -3.75 -7.47
CA GLY A 126 22.19 -2.76 -8.47
C GLY A 126 21.01 -2.14 -9.21
N THR A 127 21.32 -1.51 -10.34
CA THR A 127 20.32 -0.83 -11.17
C THR A 127 19.52 -1.85 -11.98
N CYS A 128 18.24 -1.58 -12.18
CA CYS A 128 17.47 -2.22 -13.24
C CYS A 128 16.82 -1.16 -14.13
N MET A 129 16.90 -1.37 -15.44
CA MET A 129 16.38 -0.48 -16.46
C MET A 129 15.38 -1.22 -17.35
N THR A 130 14.25 -0.59 -17.64
CA THR A 130 13.35 -1.02 -18.71
C THR A 130 13.39 -0.03 -19.86
N TYR A 131 13.10 -0.54 -21.06
CA TYR A 131 13.11 0.22 -22.29
C TYR A 131 11.79 0.00 -23.04
N TYR A 132 11.34 1.02 -23.74
CA TYR A 132 10.29 0.92 -24.75
C TYR A 132 10.82 0.20 -26.01
N GLU A 133 9.93 -0.25 -26.90
CA GLU A 133 10.30 -0.88 -28.18
C GLU A 133 11.16 0.02 -29.09
N ASN A 134 11.01 1.36 -28.97
CA ASN A 134 11.87 2.32 -29.68
C ASN A 134 13.25 2.53 -29.02
N GLN A 135 13.59 1.73 -28.01
CA GLN A 135 14.80 1.78 -27.19
C GLN A 135 14.94 3.02 -26.29
N ALA A 136 13.91 3.88 -26.20
CA ALA A 136 13.88 4.90 -25.17
C ALA A 136 13.76 4.26 -23.78
N VAL A 137 14.44 4.83 -22.78
CA VAL A 137 14.32 4.35 -21.39
C VAL A 137 12.88 4.57 -20.92
N ASP A 138 12.27 3.54 -20.33
CA ASP A 138 10.95 3.61 -19.69
C ASP A 138 11.11 3.81 -18.19
N THR A 139 11.91 2.96 -17.52
CA THR A 139 12.16 3.09 -16.08
C THR A 139 13.62 2.84 -15.70
N VAL A 140 14.03 3.46 -14.61
CA VAL A 140 15.29 3.21 -13.91
C VAL A 140 14.95 3.03 -12.43
N SER A 141 15.27 1.87 -11.88
CA SER A 141 15.09 1.52 -10.48
C SER A 141 16.38 0.97 -9.88
N HIS A 142 16.50 1.04 -8.56
CA HIS A 142 17.67 0.55 -7.84
C HIS A 142 17.24 -0.48 -6.80
N TYR A 143 18.05 -1.53 -6.67
CA TYR A 143 17.81 -2.63 -5.77
C TYR A 143 19.02 -2.87 -4.89
N ARG A 144 18.77 -3.33 -3.66
CA ARG A 144 19.77 -3.81 -2.72
C ARG A 144 19.24 -5.07 -2.05
N LEU A 145 20.01 -6.15 -2.08
CA LEU A 145 19.60 -7.45 -1.52
C LEU A 145 18.20 -7.90 -1.96
N GLY A 146 17.84 -7.65 -3.23
CA GLY A 146 16.56 -8.03 -3.83
C GLY A 146 15.40 -7.06 -3.59
N GLY A 147 15.55 -6.08 -2.68
CA GLY A 147 14.52 -5.08 -2.40
C GLY A 147 14.77 -3.76 -3.14
N LEU A 148 13.69 -3.05 -3.53
CA LEU A 148 13.79 -1.70 -4.07
C LEU A 148 14.37 -0.74 -3.03
N GLU A 149 15.45 -0.05 -3.40
CA GLU A 149 16.21 0.83 -2.52
C GLU A 149 16.91 1.92 -3.34
N GLY A 150 16.64 3.19 -3.04
CA GLY A 150 17.22 4.34 -3.72
C GLY A 150 16.32 4.96 -4.79
N ASP A 151 16.93 5.62 -5.77
CA ASP A 151 16.22 6.45 -6.73
C ASP A 151 15.36 5.63 -7.70
N TYR A 152 14.21 6.18 -8.05
CA TYR A 152 13.31 5.69 -9.09
C TYR A 152 12.98 6.80 -10.08
N LYS A 153 13.03 6.49 -11.36
CA LYS A 153 12.61 7.38 -12.45
C LYS A 153 11.82 6.59 -13.48
N ALA A 154 10.75 7.19 -13.97
CA ALA A 154 10.01 6.74 -15.13
C ALA A 154 9.91 7.87 -16.16
N PHE A 155 9.93 7.51 -17.43
CA PHE A 155 9.99 8.45 -18.54
C PHE A 155 8.84 8.21 -19.53
N TYR A 156 8.39 9.26 -20.19
CA TYR A 156 7.56 9.17 -21.38
C TYR A 156 8.34 8.61 -22.57
N LEU A 157 7.64 8.09 -23.58
CA LEU A 157 8.24 7.57 -24.81
C LEU A 157 9.14 8.61 -25.53
N ALA A 158 8.82 9.91 -25.38
CA ALA A 158 9.60 11.02 -25.92
C ALA A 158 10.84 11.39 -25.07
N GLY A 159 11.05 10.76 -23.92
CA GLY A 159 12.20 10.94 -23.02
C GLY A 159 12.00 11.92 -21.86
N GLY A 160 10.90 12.68 -21.82
CA GLY A 160 10.56 13.52 -20.67
C GLY A 160 10.29 12.69 -19.41
N LEU A 161 10.58 13.24 -18.22
CA LEU A 161 10.23 12.57 -16.96
C LEU A 161 8.70 12.44 -16.85
N ARG A 162 8.24 11.26 -16.45
CA ARG A 162 6.84 10.95 -16.12
C ARG A 162 6.65 10.87 -14.62
N GLU A 163 7.60 10.26 -13.93
CA GLU A 163 7.57 10.09 -12.47
C GLU A 163 8.99 10.02 -11.92
N ALA A 164 9.23 10.59 -10.74
CA ALA A 164 10.49 10.47 -10.03
C ALA A 164 10.25 10.41 -8.51
N GLY A 165 11.08 9.65 -7.80
CA GLY A 165 11.03 9.56 -6.34
C GLY A 165 12.08 8.59 -5.80
N GLY A 166 11.95 8.23 -4.52
CA GLY A 166 12.84 7.28 -3.85
C GLY A 166 12.10 6.14 -3.18
N PHE A 167 12.78 4.99 -3.08
CA PHE A 167 12.38 3.86 -2.26
C PHE A 167 13.32 3.67 -1.08
N LYS A 168 12.76 3.27 0.06
CA LYS A 168 13.50 2.82 1.24
C LYS A 168 12.81 1.59 1.81
N ASN A 169 13.54 0.49 1.98
CA ASN A 169 12.99 -0.80 2.43
C ASN A 169 11.78 -1.26 1.59
N GLY A 170 11.85 -1.07 0.26
CA GLY A 170 10.78 -1.44 -0.66
C GLY A 170 9.54 -0.54 -0.66
N LYS A 171 9.53 0.56 0.10
CA LYS A 171 8.41 1.51 0.17
C LYS A 171 8.79 2.89 -0.35
N ARG A 172 7.83 3.61 -0.92
CA ARG A 172 8.01 5.01 -1.33
C ARG A 172 8.41 5.86 -0.12
N GLU A 173 9.44 6.68 -0.30
CA GLU A 173 10.00 7.54 0.75
C GLU A 173 10.37 8.90 0.14
N GLY A 174 10.11 9.98 0.88
CA GLY A 174 10.48 11.34 0.47
C GLY A 174 9.55 11.90 -0.61
N THR A 175 10.09 12.82 -1.41
CA THR A 175 9.32 13.51 -2.44
C THR A 175 9.19 12.67 -3.69
N TRP A 176 7.94 12.40 -4.07
CA TRP A 176 7.53 11.81 -5.33
C TRP A 176 6.91 12.89 -6.21
N THR A 177 7.31 12.96 -7.46
CA THR A 177 6.76 13.94 -8.42
C THR A 177 6.30 13.22 -9.66
N LYS A 178 5.06 13.48 -10.06
CA LYS A 178 4.54 13.15 -11.38
C LYS A 178 4.55 14.40 -12.23
N PHE A 179 4.86 14.24 -13.50
CA PHE A 179 5.01 15.33 -14.44
C PHE A 179 4.04 15.15 -15.60
N TYR A 180 3.55 16.24 -16.16
CA TYR A 180 2.99 16.25 -17.50
C TYR A 180 4.08 15.99 -18.54
N ASP A 181 3.67 15.64 -19.77
CA ASP A 181 4.60 15.49 -20.90
C ASP A 181 5.30 16.81 -21.29
N THR A 182 4.74 17.95 -20.89
CA THR A 182 5.37 19.28 -20.95
C THR A 182 6.56 19.44 -20.01
N GLY A 183 6.69 18.58 -19.00
CA GLY A 183 7.70 18.64 -17.95
C GLY A 183 7.27 19.41 -16.68
N GLU A 184 6.11 20.06 -16.70
CA GLU A 184 5.56 20.70 -15.51
C GLU A 184 5.04 19.65 -14.51
N PRO A 185 5.18 19.85 -13.17
CA PRO A 185 4.65 18.92 -12.18
C PRO A 185 3.12 18.79 -12.29
N GLU A 186 2.61 17.57 -12.44
CA GLU A 186 1.19 17.24 -12.28
C GLU A 186 0.85 17.09 -10.79
N SER A 187 1.71 16.40 -10.06
CA SER A 187 1.58 16.26 -8.61
C SER A 187 2.93 16.16 -7.91
N ILE A 188 3.00 16.70 -6.70
CA ILE A 188 4.11 16.55 -5.76
C ILE A 188 3.55 15.91 -4.50
N GLU A 189 4.05 14.73 -4.17
CA GLU A 189 3.61 13.90 -3.07
C GLU A 189 4.77 13.69 -2.11
N GLU A 190 4.53 13.84 -0.82
CA GLU A 190 5.53 13.56 0.21
C GLU A 190 5.14 12.25 0.90
N TYR A 191 6.08 11.31 0.98
CA TYR A 191 5.88 9.99 1.54
C TYR A 191 6.75 9.75 2.77
N THR A 192 6.19 9.06 3.77
CA THR A 192 6.89 8.52 4.93
C THR A 192 6.50 7.06 5.10
N ASN A 193 7.46 6.13 5.02
CA ASN A 193 7.23 4.69 5.20
C ASN A 193 6.11 4.12 4.30
N GLY A 194 6.01 4.65 3.07
CA GLY A 194 5.00 4.25 2.08
C GLY A 194 3.66 4.98 2.19
N GLU A 195 3.42 5.74 3.25
CA GLU A 195 2.19 6.52 3.43
C GLU A 195 2.37 7.96 2.91
N ILE A 196 1.35 8.48 2.23
CA ILE A 196 1.36 9.86 1.74
C ILE A 196 1.08 10.82 2.90
N VAL A 197 1.98 11.76 3.16
CA VAL A 197 1.83 12.79 4.21
C VAL A 197 1.38 14.14 3.65
N ARG A 198 1.66 14.42 2.38
CA ARG A 198 1.17 15.61 1.67
C ARG A 198 1.02 15.34 0.19
N ARG A 199 0.01 15.94 -0.45
CA ARG A 199 -0.19 15.93 -1.89
C ARG A 199 -0.52 17.34 -2.36
N ARG A 200 0.30 17.86 -3.27
CA ARG A 200 0.03 19.04 -4.07
C ARG A 200 -0.27 18.62 -5.50
N THR A 201 -1.31 19.17 -6.11
CA THR A 201 -1.68 18.91 -7.51
C THR A 201 -1.74 20.22 -8.26
N TYR A 202 -1.33 20.21 -9.53
CA TYR A 202 -1.24 21.40 -10.36
C TYR A 202 -1.96 21.15 -11.70
N ASP A 203 -2.31 22.21 -12.40
CA ASP A 203 -2.70 22.10 -13.81
C ASP A 203 -1.46 22.11 -14.73
N SER A 204 -1.67 21.96 -16.04
CA SER A 204 -0.59 21.93 -17.04
C SER A 204 0.16 23.26 -17.21
N GLU A 205 -0.34 24.36 -16.63
CA GLU A 205 0.31 25.67 -16.61
C GLU A 205 1.12 25.90 -15.31
N GLY A 206 1.09 24.92 -14.39
CA GLY A 206 1.78 24.98 -13.10
C GLY A 206 0.98 25.67 -11.99
N ASN A 207 -0.30 25.99 -12.20
CA ASN A 207 -1.13 26.59 -11.15
C ASN A 207 -1.55 25.52 -10.13
N LEU A 208 -1.44 25.84 -8.84
CA LEU A 208 -1.82 24.94 -7.76
C LEU A 208 -3.36 24.75 -7.71
N LEU A 209 -3.81 23.50 -7.87
CA LEU A 209 -5.21 23.12 -7.79
C LEU A 209 -5.63 22.64 -6.38
N SER A 210 -4.74 21.94 -5.68
CA SER A 210 -5.01 21.40 -4.35
C SER A 210 -3.73 21.21 -3.55
N ASP A 211 -3.80 21.45 -2.23
CA ASP A 211 -2.75 21.14 -1.27
C ASP A 211 -3.38 20.47 -0.06
N ARG A 212 -3.19 19.14 0.04
CA ARG A 212 -3.77 18.31 1.09
C ARG A 212 -2.66 17.69 1.91
N VAL A 213 -2.74 17.85 3.22
CA VAL A 213 -1.85 17.18 4.18
C VAL A 213 -2.63 16.01 4.78
N ALA A 214 -2.06 14.81 4.73
CA ALA A 214 -2.66 13.67 5.40
C ALA A 214 -2.48 13.83 6.92
N PRO A 215 -3.48 13.46 7.72
CA PRO A 215 -3.27 13.28 9.16
C PRO A 215 -2.21 12.19 9.35
N ILE A 216 -1.09 12.52 9.99
CA ILE A 216 -0.02 11.56 10.24
C ILE A 216 -0.59 10.45 11.15
N PRO A 217 -0.65 9.18 10.70
CA PRO A 217 -1.34 8.11 11.43
C PRO A 217 -0.86 7.95 12.88
N GLU A 218 0.43 8.12 13.13
CA GLU A 218 1.04 8.07 14.46
C GLU A 218 0.55 9.22 15.35
N ILE A 219 0.41 10.42 14.78
CA ILE A 219 -0.11 11.60 15.50
C ILE A 219 -1.60 11.43 15.78
N GLU A 220 -2.38 10.91 14.84
CA GLU A 220 -3.82 10.67 15.05
C GLU A 220 -4.07 9.53 16.04
N ALA A 221 -3.25 8.47 16.00
CA ALA A 221 -3.29 7.40 16.99
C ALA A 221 -2.96 7.95 18.38
N GLU A 222 -1.96 8.83 18.49
CA GLU A 222 -1.58 9.48 19.74
C GLU A 222 -2.65 10.45 20.26
N LYS A 223 -3.22 11.30 19.39
CA LYS A 223 -4.37 12.16 19.73
C LYS A 223 -5.53 11.32 20.25
N LYS A 224 -5.84 10.21 19.57
CA LYS A 224 -6.91 9.30 20.00
C LYS A 224 -6.58 8.67 21.35
N ARG A 225 -5.34 8.19 21.55
CA ARG A 225 -4.89 7.61 22.83
C ARG A 225 -5.07 8.61 23.98
N ILE A 226 -4.54 9.83 23.83
CA ILE A 226 -4.67 10.92 24.81
C ILE A 226 -6.14 11.26 25.07
N ALA A 227 -6.96 11.37 24.03
CA ALA A 227 -8.38 11.65 24.17
C ALA A 227 -9.13 10.53 24.92
N MET A 228 -8.77 9.27 24.72
CA MET A 228 -9.39 8.14 25.43
C MET A 228 -8.96 8.09 26.91
N GLU A 229 -7.73 8.48 27.24
CA GLU A 229 -7.30 8.61 28.64
C GLU A 229 -8.17 9.64 29.39
N TYR A 230 -8.38 10.83 28.82
CA TYR A 230 -9.29 11.83 29.40
C TYR A 230 -10.74 11.34 29.47
N PHE A 231 -11.18 10.54 28.49
CA PHE A 231 -12.53 10.01 28.49
C PHE A 231 -12.75 9.04 29.66
N ASP A 232 -11.81 8.12 29.88
CA ASP A 232 -11.86 7.14 30.97
C ASP A 232 -11.82 7.84 32.34
N GLU A 233 -10.97 8.85 32.50
CA GLU A 233 -10.96 9.70 33.70
C GLU A 233 -12.31 10.39 33.92
N GLY A 234 -12.90 10.97 32.88
CA GLY A 234 -14.20 11.63 32.96
C GLY A 234 -15.32 10.69 33.40
N ILE A 235 -15.30 9.43 32.93
CA ILE A 235 -16.23 8.39 33.37
C ILE A 235 -16.04 8.07 34.85
N GLU A 236 -14.79 7.91 35.31
CA GLU A 236 -14.50 7.59 36.70
C GLU A 236 -14.89 8.74 37.64
N TYR A 237 -14.54 9.98 37.33
CA TYR A 237 -14.99 11.14 38.11
C TYR A 237 -16.51 11.27 38.16
N THR A 238 -17.20 10.93 37.07
CA THR A 238 -18.67 10.91 37.05
C THR A 238 -19.24 9.87 38.02
N ARG A 239 -18.63 8.68 38.10
CA ARG A 239 -19.04 7.62 39.05
C ARG A 239 -18.78 8.02 40.49
N SER A 240 -17.67 8.68 40.77
CA SER A 240 -17.33 9.16 42.12
C SER A 240 -18.07 10.45 42.52
N GLY A 241 -18.94 11.00 41.67
CA GLY A 241 -19.67 12.24 41.94
C GLY A 241 -18.84 13.52 41.85
N CYS A 242 -17.58 13.44 41.39
CA CYS A 242 -16.66 14.56 41.22
C CYS A 242 -16.95 15.31 39.91
N TYR A 243 -18.14 15.90 39.80
CA TYR A 243 -18.65 16.40 38.54
C TYR A 243 -17.84 17.56 37.95
N GLU A 244 -17.21 18.42 38.77
CA GLU A 244 -16.28 19.46 38.31
C GLU A 244 -15.17 18.86 37.43
N ARG A 245 -14.46 17.87 37.96
CA ARG A 245 -13.33 17.20 37.27
C ARG A 245 -13.80 16.42 36.06
N ALA A 246 -14.97 15.79 36.15
CA ALA A 246 -15.58 15.12 34.99
C ALA A 246 -15.87 16.10 33.85
N THR A 247 -16.39 17.31 34.13
CA THR A 247 -16.63 18.31 33.09
C THR A 247 -15.34 18.78 32.41
N GLU A 248 -14.24 18.90 33.15
CA GLU A 248 -12.94 19.26 32.60
C GLU A 248 -12.37 18.14 31.72
N ALA A 249 -12.42 16.90 32.19
CA ALA A 249 -11.93 15.75 31.43
C ALA A 249 -12.64 15.61 30.07
N PHE A 250 -13.98 15.68 30.04
CA PHE A 250 -14.71 15.61 28.76
C PHE A 250 -14.46 16.82 27.84
N ARG A 251 -14.17 18.02 28.38
CA ARG A 251 -13.74 19.16 27.57
C ARG A 251 -12.38 18.91 26.92
N ASN A 252 -11.45 18.27 27.63
CA ASN A 252 -10.15 17.90 27.06
C ASN A 252 -10.31 16.87 25.93
N VAL A 253 -11.25 15.92 26.03
CA VAL A 253 -11.58 15.01 24.93
C VAL A 253 -12.00 15.80 23.68
N ILE A 254 -12.92 16.76 23.84
CA ILE A 254 -13.41 17.60 22.73
C ILE A 254 -12.30 18.49 22.16
N ALA A 255 -11.40 19.01 23.00
CA ALA A 255 -10.27 19.82 22.56
C ALA A 255 -9.29 19.02 21.68
N VAL A 256 -9.11 17.72 21.97
CA VAL A 256 -8.23 16.84 21.19
C VAL A 256 -8.95 16.21 19.99
N LEU A 257 -10.21 15.82 20.16
CA LEU A 257 -11.07 15.20 19.13
C LEU A 257 -12.44 15.92 19.05
N PRO A 258 -12.54 17.06 18.33
CA PRO A 258 -13.79 17.81 18.22
C PRO A 258 -14.97 17.06 17.59
N GLY A 259 -14.70 15.96 16.87
CA GLY A 259 -15.74 15.11 16.27
C GLY A 259 -16.29 14.01 17.20
N TYR A 260 -15.77 13.87 18.42
CA TYR A 260 -16.11 12.73 19.29
C TYR A 260 -17.43 12.95 20.05
N ARG A 261 -18.53 12.57 19.41
CA ARG A 261 -19.92 12.82 19.86
C ARG A 261 -20.22 12.35 21.28
N ASP A 262 -19.66 11.22 21.70
CA ASP A 262 -19.91 10.68 23.03
C ASP A 262 -19.43 11.61 24.15
N ALA A 263 -18.31 12.33 23.95
CA ALA A 263 -17.82 13.31 24.93
C ALA A 263 -18.81 14.47 25.13
N TYR A 264 -19.45 14.95 24.05
CA TYR A 264 -20.48 15.99 24.16
C TYR A 264 -21.68 15.51 24.98
N HIS A 265 -22.17 14.29 24.73
CA HIS A 265 -23.27 13.70 25.50
C HIS A 265 -22.90 13.53 26.98
N LYS A 266 -21.71 13.00 27.27
CA LYS A 266 -21.24 12.84 28.65
C LYS A 266 -21.07 14.18 29.34
N LEU A 267 -20.48 15.17 28.68
CA LEU A 267 -20.31 16.53 29.21
C LEU A 267 -21.65 17.18 29.53
N ALA A 268 -22.61 17.16 28.60
CA ALA A 268 -23.94 17.71 28.81
C ALA A 268 -24.69 17.01 29.96
N GLY A 269 -24.58 15.69 30.05
CA GLY A 269 -25.14 14.90 31.16
C GLY A 269 -24.52 15.25 32.51
N THR A 270 -23.20 15.45 32.57
CA THR A 270 -22.48 15.85 33.78
C THR A 270 -22.83 17.28 34.20
N LEU A 271 -22.91 18.22 33.25
CA LEU A 271 -23.36 19.60 33.51
C LEU A 271 -24.79 19.63 34.06
N LYS A 272 -25.68 18.78 33.55
CA LYS A 272 -27.03 18.60 34.09
C LYS A 272 -27.01 18.16 35.56
N ARG A 273 -26.14 17.21 35.94
CA ARG A 273 -25.98 16.75 37.34
C ARG A 273 -25.45 17.85 38.27
N ARG A 274 -24.74 18.84 37.72
CA ARG A 274 -24.29 20.05 38.44
C ARG A 274 -25.34 21.18 38.48
N GLY A 275 -26.49 21.01 37.82
CA GLY A 275 -27.48 22.07 37.66
C GLY A 275 -27.08 23.17 36.67
N MET A 276 -26.01 22.97 35.88
CA MET A 276 -25.49 23.93 34.92
C MET A 276 -26.18 23.79 33.55
N TYR A 277 -27.50 23.98 33.52
CA TYR A 277 -28.33 23.71 32.34
C TYR A 277 -27.99 24.59 31.13
N LEU A 278 -27.69 25.87 31.32
CA LEU A 278 -27.33 26.78 30.22
C LEU A 278 -26.04 26.36 29.50
N HIS A 279 -25.00 26.01 30.25
CA HIS A 279 -23.76 25.44 29.69
C HIS A 279 -24.02 24.09 29.01
N GLY A 280 -24.93 23.28 29.54
CA GLY A 280 -25.36 22.04 28.89
C GLY A 280 -26.01 22.28 27.52
N ILE A 281 -26.83 23.33 27.40
CA ILE A 281 -27.43 23.74 26.12
C ILE A 281 -26.36 24.15 25.11
N GLU A 282 -25.37 24.94 25.52
CA GLU A 282 -24.25 25.34 24.64
C GLU A 282 -23.51 24.11 24.06
N VAL A 283 -23.19 23.14 24.91
CA VAL A 283 -22.52 21.90 24.49
C VAL A 283 -23.40 21.09 23.52
N LEU A 284 -24.70 20.97 23.80
CA LEU A 284 -25.64 20.27 22.93
C LEU A 284 -25.85 21.00 21.59
N MET A 285 -25.78 22.33 21.58
CA MET A 285 -25.82 23.11 20.34
C MET A 285 -24.60 22.88 19.46
N GLU A 286 -23.40 22.75 20.04
CA GLU A 286 -22.22 22.35 19.28
C GLU A 286 -22.38 20.93 18.71
N LEU A 287 -22.96 20.00 19.48
CA LEU A 287 -23.24 18.64 18.99
C LEU A 287 -24.24 18.64 17.81
N LEU A 288 -25.25 19.52 17.82
CA LEU A 288 -26.18 19.67 16.68
C LEU A 288 -25.51 20.19 15.41
N LYS A 289 -24.35 20.85 15.47
CA LYS A 289 -23.58 21.18 14.27
C LYS A 289 -23.02 19.92 13.59
N LEU A 290 -22.75 18.86 14.37
CA LEU A 290 -22.26 17.56 13.89
C LEU A 290 -23.37 16.59 13.51
N ASP A 291 -24.54 16.72 14.15
CA ASP A 291 -25.71 15.87 13.92
C ASP A 291 -27.01 16.68 14.06
N PRO A 292 -27.39 17.46 13.01
CA PRO A 292 -28.53 18.38 13.09
C PRO A 292 -29.89 17.72 13.33
N HIS A 293 -30.02 16.44 12.97
CA HIS A 293 -31.28 15.68 13.04
C HIS A 293 -31.37 14.78 14.28
N ASN A 294 -30.54 15.02 15.29
CA ASN A 294 -30.56 14.24 16.52
C ASN A 294 -31.75 14.62 17.42
N GLY A 295 -32.84 13.87 17.31
CA GLY A 295 -34.07 14.09 18.08
C GLY A 295 -33.84 14.05 19.60
N GLU A 296 -32.97 13.17 20.10
CA GLU A 296 -32.67 13.10 21.53
C GLU A 296 -31.98 14.38 22.04
N VAL A 297 -31.06 14.95 21.25
CA VAL A 297 -30.38 16.20 21.59
C VAL A 297 -31.36 17.38 21.59
N HIS A 298 -32.22 17.50 20.58
CA HIS A 298 -33.27 18.54 20.56
C HIS A 298 -34.22 18.42 21.76
N PHE A 299 -34.61 17.19 22.12
CA PHE A 299 -35.42 16.93 23.30
C PHE A 299 -34.71 17.33 24.60
N ASN A 300 -33.44 16.98 24.76
CA ASN A 300 -32.65 17.33 25.94
C ASN A 300 -32.42 18.85 26.08
N ILE A 301 -32.24 19.58 24.97
CA ILE A 301 -32.20 21.06 24.98
C ILE A 301 -33.56 21.63 25.40
N GLY A 302 -34.66 21.09 24.85
CA GLY A 302 -36.03 21.48 25.22
C GLY A 302 -36.30 21.29 26.71
N LEU A 303 -35.92 20.15 27.28
CA LEU A 303 -36.01 19.89 28.72
C LEU A 303 -35.19 20.89 29.54
N ALA A 304 -33.96 21.19 29.12
CA ALA A 304 -33.12 22.16 29.82
C ALA A 304 -33.73 23.57 29.81
N HIS A 305 -34.39 23.96 28.71
CA HIS A 305 -35.12 25.23 28.63
C HIS A 305 -36.35 25.29 29.54
N ILE A 306 -37.11 24.19 29.65
CA ILE A 306 -38.23 24.07 30.61
C ILE A 306 -37.74 24.26 32.04
N VAL A 307 -36.63 23.60 32.41
CA VAL A 307 -36.06 23.69 33.76
C VAL A 307 -35.52 25.09 34.06
N THR A 308 -34.97 25.79 33.07
CA THR A 308 -34.44 27.16 33.21
C THR A 308 -35.51 28.25 33.04
N GLY A 309 -36.78 27.87 32.83
CA GLY A 309 -37.90 28.81 32.68
C GLY A 309 -38.00 29.49 31.31
N ASN A 310 -37.16 29.13 30.34
CA ASN A 310 -37.24 29.66 28.98
C ASN A 310 -38.23 28.86 28.14
N ARG A 311 -39.53 29.04 28.42
CA ARG A 311 -40.60 28.31 27.74
C ARG A 311 -40.63 28.55 26.22
N ALA A 312 -40.32 29.75 25.77
CA ALA A 312 -40.30 30.09 24.35
C ALA A 312 -39.29 29.21 23.58
N ALA A 313 -38.04 29.15 24.04
CA ALA A 313 -37.02 28.31 23.41
C ALA A 313 -37.34 26.80 23.49
N ALA A 314 -38.07 26.36 24.51
CA ALA A 314 -38.55 24.97 24.59
C ALA A 314 -39.66 24.66 23.57
N VAL A 315 -40.52 25.64 23.24
CA VAL A 315 -41.53 25.52 22.17
C VAL A 315 -40.85 25.43 20.81
N ASP A 316 -39.82 26.25 20.55
CA ASP A 316 -39.05 26.18 19.31
C ASP A 316 -38.46 24.77 19.09
N ARG A 317 -37.94 24.15 20.16
CA ARG A 317 -37.43 22.76 20.10
C ARG A 317 -38.52 21.74 19.84
N HIS A 318 -39.71 21.94 20.41
CA HIS A 318 -40.87 21.08 20.12
C HIS A 318 -41.26 21.14 18.64
N GLU A 319 -41.27 22.33 18.04
CA GLU A 319 -41.58 22.49 16.61
C GLU A 319 -40.60 21.73 15.72
N ILE A 320 -39.30 21.86 16.02
CA ILE A 320 -38.26 21.09 15.33
C ILE A 320 -38.45 19.57 15.53
N LEU A 321 -38.76 19.13 16.75
CA LEU A 321 -38.99 17.72 17.05
C LEU A 321 -40.21 17.13 16.34
N ARG A 322 -41.24 17.93 16.06
CA ARG A 322 -42.43 17.46 15.34
C ARG A 322 -42.05 16.87 13.98
N ASP A 323 -41.01 17.42 13.36
CA ASP A 323 -40.55 17.01 12.04
C ASP A 323 -39.47 15.91 12.12
N ILE A 324 -38.71 15.83 13.22
CA ILE A 324 -37.61 14.86 13.42
C ILE A 324 -38.05 13.58 14.15
N ASP A 325 -38.68 13.72 15.31
CA ASP A 325 -39.17 12.62 16.16
C ASP A 325 -40.52 13.02 16.80
N PRO A 326 -41.65 12.70 16.13
CA PRO A 326 -42.98 13.01 16.62
C PRO A 326 -43.32 12.40 17.99
N ARG A 327 -42.64 11.33 18.40
CA ARG A 327 -42.86 10.71 19.72
C ARG A 327 -42.25 11.60 20.81
N LEU A 328 -41.00 12.02 20.64
CA LEU A 328 -40.33 12.94 21.56
C LEU A 328 -41.02 14.32 21.56
N ALA A 329 -41.56 14.78 20.43
CA ALA A 329 -42.36 15.99 20.36
C ALA A 329 -43.57 15.93 21.31
N ARG A 330 -44.38 14.85 21.24
CA ARG A 330 -45.54 14.67 22.13
C ARG A 330 -45.14 14.61 23.60
N GLU A 331 -44.01 13.99 23.91
CA GLU A 331 -43.47 13.92 25.27
C GLU A 331 -43.10 15.32 25.78
N LEU A 332 -42.37 16.11 24.99
CA LEU A 332 -41.98 17.48 25.34
C LEU A 332 -43.22 18.39 25.50
N GLN A 333 -44.22 18.25 24.65
CA GLN A 333 -45.48 18.99 24.73
C GLN A 333 -46.25 18.70 26.04
N THR A 334 -46.20 17.44 26.51
CA THR A 334 -46.83 17.06 27.78
C THR A 334 -46.15 17.77 28.95
N LEU A 335 -44.82 17.86 28.92
CA LEU A 335 -44.03 18.54 29.96
C LEU A 335 -44.24 20.06 29.96
N LEU A 336 -44.32 20.69 28.77
CA LEU A 336 -44.65 22.11 28.62
C LEU A 336 -46.02 22.46 29.22
N SER A 337 -46.99 21.56 29.09
CA SER A 337 -48.36 21.76 29.59
C SER A 337 -48.45 21.66 31.12
N ARG A 338 -47.59 20.87 31.77
CA ARG A 338 -47.65 20.61 33.23
C ARG A 338 -47.13 21.75 34.11
N GLN A 339 -46.30 22.66 33.60
CA GLN A 339 -45.81 23.84 34.33
C GLN A 339 -46.79 25.04 34.30
N THR A 340 -48.03 24.83 33.84
CA THR A 340 -49.04 25.91 33.64
C THR A 340 -50.14 25.93 34.72
N LEU A 341 -50.03 25.07 35.74
CA LEU A 341 -50.89 24.99 36.94
C LEU A 341 -50.00 25.16 38.17
#